data_AF-A0A395M1T0-F1
#
_entry.id   AF-A0A395M1T0-F1
#
_cell.length_a   1.000
_cell.length_b   1.000
_cell.length_c   1.000
_cell.angle_alpha   90.00
_cell.angle_beta   90.00
_cell.angle_gamma   90.00
#
_symmetry.space_group_name_H-M   'P 1'
#
loop_
_entity.id
_entity.type
_entity.pdbx_description
1 polymer ?
#
loop_
_entity_poly.entity_id
_entity_poly.type
_entity_poly.pdbx_seq_one_letter_code
_entity_poly.pdbx_strand_id
1 'polypeptide(L)'
;MPEEPDNENAQVREQTPLSPEEQALYQKFQRLRAMAFFAALLMMLFGFSHAYESLATLFGDSETLTQIFGYNKERVQSAAFVTLGFGIFEILCAFGTIRLNYLGWRAGFFVTVGMMLNSFVTSMVLYNTVISLRSAVAVVLTPLILLLLYKARALFPPPETT
;
A
#
# COMPACT_ATOMS: atom_id res chain seq x y z
N MET A 1 42.54 -1.63 37.03
CA MET A 1 41.68 -0.83 36.12
C MET A 1 42.26 -1.01 34.73
N PRO A 2 41.59 -1.73 33.81
CA PRO A 2 41.99 -1.75 32.41
C PRO A 2 41.49 -0.48 31.72
N GLU A 3 42.36 0.16 30.95
CA GLU A 3 42.06 1.32 30.11
C GLU A 3 41.08 0.95 28.99
N GLU A 4 40.04 1.77 28.77
CA GLU A 4 39.14 1.69 27.62
C GLU A 4 39.87 2.18 26.35
N PRO A 5 40.04 1.35 25.30
CA PRO A 5 40.53 1.81 24.02
C PRO A 5 39.41 1.79 22.97
N ASP A 6 38.26 2.42 23.26
CA ASP A 6 37.08 2.32 22.37
C ASP A 6 36.56 3.67 21.84
N ASN A 7 37.19 4.80 22.18
CA ASN A 7 36.66 6.11 21.81
C ASN A 7 37.25 6.70 20.49
N GLU A 8 38.46 6.31 20.10
CA GLU A 8 39.06 6.80 18.83
C GLU A 8 38.45 6.12 17.60
N ASN A 9 38.17 4.81 17.66
CA ASN A 9 37.58 4.07 16.54
C ASN A 9 36.13 4.49 16.23
N ALA A 10 35.40 5.00 17.23
CA ALA A 10 34.05 5.52 17.06
C ALA A 10 34.04 6.86 16.31
N GLN A 11 35.00 7.74 16.59
CA GLN A 11 35.10 9.06 15.96
C GLN A 11 35.68 9.01 14.53
N VAL A 12 36.58 8.07 14.24
CA VAL A 12 37.15 7.88 12.89
C VAL A 12 36.08 7.45 11.87
N ARG A 13 35.04 6.72 12.31
CA ARG A 13 33.90 6.34 11.46
C ARG A 13 32.99 7.51 11.08
N GLU A 14 32.92 8.55 11.91
CA GLU A 14 32.07 9.73 11.65
C GLU A 14 32.77 10.76 10.73
N GLN A 15 34.09 10.73 10.63
CA GLN A 15 34.88 11.73 9.89
C GLN A 15 35.50 11.25 8.58
N THR A 16 35.32 9.98 8.21
CA THR A 16 35.78 9.51 6.89
C THR A 16 34.73 9.93 5.85
N PRO A 17 35.01 10.93 4.98
CA PRO A 17 34.07 11.27 3.91
C PRO A 17 33.88 10.02 3.04
N LEU A 18 32.64 9.55 2.90
CA LEU A 18 32.32 8.42 2.03
C LEU A 18 32.94 8.67 0.66
N SER A 19 33.57 7.65 0.08
CA SER A 19 34.10 7.75 -1.28
C SER A 19 32.97 8.13 -2.26
N PRO A 20 33.28 8.78 -3.40
CA PRO A 20 32.25 9.18 -4.37
C PRO A 20 31.36 8.01 -4.83
N GLU A 21 31.92 6.80 -4.88
CA GLU A 21 31.20 5.57 -5.23
C GLU A 21 30.22 5.13 -4.13
N GLU A 22 30.65 5.17 -2.87
CA GLU A 22 29.78 4.82 -1.73
C GLU A 22 28.68 5.87 -1.52
N GLN A 23 28.97 7.16 -1.77
CA GLN A 23 27.94 8.21 -1.76
C GLN A 23 26.88 7.98 -2.85
N ALA A 24 27.30 7.60 -4.06
CA ALA A 24 26.37 7.30 -5.15
C ALA A 24 25.50 6.08 -4.83
N LEU A 25 26.08 5.04 -4.22
CA LEU A 25 25.35 3.83 -3.81
C LEU A 25 24.37 4.13 -2.67
N TYR A 26 24.78 4.94 -1.69
CA TYR A 26 23.93 5.39 -0.59
C TYR A 26 22.76 6.24 -1.09
N GLN A 27 22.99 7.22 -1.98
CA GLN A 27 21.93 8.02 -2.59
C GLN A 27 20.95 7.16 -3.39
N LYS A 28 21.45 6.18 -4.15
CA LYS A 28 20.61 5.23 -4.88
C LYS A 28 19.72 4.43 -3.91
N PHE A 29 20.29 3.94 -2.82
CA PHE A 29 19.55 3.18 -1.82
C PHE A 29 18.50 4.04 -1.09
N GLN A 30 18.82 5.29 -0.75
CA GLN A 30 17.87 6.24 -0.19
C GLN A 30 16.70 6.52 -1.15
N ARG A 31 16.97 6.72 -2.44
CA ARG A 31 15.93 6.90 -3.47
C ARG A 31 15.01 5.69 -3.54
N LEU A 32 15.56 4.48 -3.54
CA LEU A 32 14.75 3.25 -3.56
C LEU A 32 13.86 3.14 -2.30
N ARG A 33 14.39 3.49 -1.12
CA ARG A 33 13.63 3.49 0.14
C ARG A 33 12.49 4.52 0.10
N ALA A 34 12.75 5.70 -0.45
CA ALA A 34 11.72 6.71 -0.65
C ALA A 34 10.61 6.19 -1.59
N MET A 35 10.95 5.50 -2.68
CA MET A 35 9.95 4.90 -3.58
C MET A 35 9.10 3.85 -2.86
N ALA A 36 9.73 2.96 -2.07
CA ALA A 36 9.00 1.98 -1.26
C ALA A 36 8.07 2.64 -0.24
N PHE A 37 8.54 3.70 0.42
CA PHE A 37 7.75 4.48 1.37
C PHE A 37 6.54 5.15 0.71
N PHE A 38 6.73 5.84 -0.42
CA PHE A 38 5.64 6.47 -1.16
C PHE A 38 4.65 5.44 -1.70
N ALA A 39 5.13 4.29 -2.20
CA ALA A 39 4.27 3.20 -2.61
C ALA A 39 3.38 2.73 -1.46
N ALA A 40 3.98 2.45 -0.30
CA ALA A 40 3.25 1.99 0.85
C ALA A 40 2.29 3.04 1.43
N LEU A 41 2.66 4.33 1.39
CA LEU A 41 1.78 5.41 1.79
C LEU A 41 0.54 5.48 0.89
N LEU A 42 0.72 5.38 -0.43
CA LEU A 42 -0.39 5.37 -1.38
C LEU A 42 -1.26 4.13 -1.22
N MET A 43 -0.66 2.94 -1.05
CA MET A 43 -1.39 1.71 -0.74
C MET A 43 -2.18 1.83 0.56
N MET A 44 -1.59 2.41 1.61
CA MET A 44 -2.27 2.59 2.90
C MET A 44 -3.46 3.54 2.77
N LEU A 45 -3.31 4.66 2.08
CA LEU A 45 -4.41 5.59 1.82
C LEU A 45 -5.50 4.93 0.97
N PHE A 46 -5.11 4.22 -0.09
CA PHE A 46 -6.03 3.54 -0.98
C PHE A 46 -6.82 2.45 -0.24
N GLY A 47 -6.13 1.57 0.49
CA GLY A 47 -6.73 0.55 1.35
C GLY A 47 -7.66 1.14 2.41
N PHE A 48 -7.22 2.20 3.09
CA PHE A 48 -8.00 2.89 4.11
C PHE A 48 -9.29 3.50 3.55
N SER A 49 -9.23 4.21 2.42
CA SER A 49 -10.41 4.80 1.80
C SER A 49 -11.47 3.74 1.47
N HIS A 50 -11.05 2.60 0.91
CA HIS A 50 -11.95 1.49 0.60
C HIS A 50 -12.53 0.82 1.86
N ALA A 51 -11.70 0.60 2.89
CA ALA A 51 -12.15 0.05 4.15
C ALA A 51 -13.15 0.97 4.86
N TYR A 52 -12.85 2.27 4.92
CA TYR A 52 -13.71 3.29 5.53
C TYR A 52 -15.08 3.38 4.83
N GLU A 53 -15.10 3.47 3.50
CA GLU A 53 -16.35 3.51 2.74
C GLU A 53 -17.18 2.23 2.93
N SER A 54 -16.52 1.08 3.03
CA SER A 54 -17.18 -0.19 3.30
C SER A 54 -17.79 -0.23 4.70
N LEU A 55 -17.07 0.24 5.73
CA LEU A 55 -17.61 0.37 7.09
C LEU A 55 -18.79 1.34 7.12
N ALA A 56 -18.69 2.49 6.43
CA ALA A 56 -19.78 3.44 6.31
C ALA A 56 -21.01 2.83 5.62
N THR A 57 -20.82 1.93 4.66
CA THR A 57 -21.91 1.21 3.98
C THR A 57 -22.52 0.12 4.86
N LEU A 58 -21.72 -0.58 5.66
CA LEU A 58 -22.16 -1.68 6.52
C LEU A 58 -22.88 -1.19 7.79
N PHE A 59 -22.38 -0.11 8.38
CA PHE A 59 -22.89 0.47 9.63
C PHE A 59 -23.73 1.72 9.43
N GLY A 60 -23.77 2.26 8.21
CA GLY A 60 -24.66 3.35 7.84
C GLY A 60 -26.11 2.89 7.73
N ASP A 61 -27.01 3.87 7.72
CA ASP A 61 -28.46 3.65 7.73
C ASP A 61 -28.95 3.08 6.39
N SER A 62 -28.71 1.79 6.19
CA SER A 62 -28.92 1.05 4.94
C SER A 62 -30.38 1.05 4.48
N GLU A 63 -31.33 1.26 5.39
CA GLU A 63 -32.76 1.36 5.05
C GLU A 63 -33.06 2.60 4.20
N THR A 64 -32.43 3.73 4.50
CA THR A 64 -32.58 4.99 3.76
C THR A 64 -32.00 4.90 2.34
N LEU A 65 -30.87 4.21 2.18
CA LEU A 65 -30.26 3.97 0.85
C LEU A 65 -31.06 2.99 0.00
N THR A 66 -31.66 1.97 0.63
CA THR A 66 -32.51 0.98 -0.03
C THR A 66 -33.85 1.59 -0.49
N GLN A 67 -34.46 2.43 0.36
CA GLN A 67 -35.74 3.08 0.06
C GLN A 67 -35.63 4.17 -1.02
N ILE A 68 -34.54 4.94 -1.05
CA ILE A 68 -34.40 6.07 -2.00
C ILE A 68 -33.96 5.61 -3.39
N PHE A 69 -33.16 4.55 -3.49
CA PHE A 69 -32.55 4.15 -4.76
C PHE A 69 -32.93 2.74 -5.26
N GLY A 70 -33.73 1.98 -4.50
CA GLY A 70 -34.22 0.66 -4.92
C GLY A 70 -33.13 -0.42 -5.00
N TYR A 71 -32.02 -0.26 -4.28
CA TYR A 71 -30.90 -1.20 -4.32
C TYR A 71 -31.21 -2.53 -3.63
N ASN A 72 -30.63 -3.64 -4.12
CA ASN A 72 -30.65 -4.90 -3.39
C ASN A 72 -29.68 -4.82 -2.20
N LYS A 73 -30.23 -4.68 -0.99
CA LYS A 73 -29.49 -4.53 0.28
C LYS A 73 -28.45 -5.64 0.49
N GLU A 74 -28.81 -6.90 0.24
CA GLU A 74 -27.92 -8.04 0.44
C GLU A 74 -26.70 -7.96 -0.50
N ARG A 75 -26.91 -7.54 -1.75
CA ARG A 75 -25.84 -7.38 -2.74
C ARG A 75 -24.89 -6.25 -2.36
N VAL A 76 -25.43 -5.12 -1.89
CA VAL A 76 -24.66 -3.96 -1.44
C VAL A 76 -23.81 -4.31 -0.21
N GLN A 77 -24.41 -4.97 0.79
CA GLN A 77 -23.68 -5.42 1.98
C GLN A 77 -22.60 -6.45 1.63
N SER A 78 -22.89 -7.43 0.78
CA SER A 78 -21.90 -8.42 0.34
C SER A 78 -20.71 -7.76 -0.36
N ALA A 79 -20.97 -6.80 -1.25
CA ALA A 79 -19.91 -6.06 -1.94
C ALA A 79 -19.08 -5.20 -0.97
N ALA A 80 -19.70 -4.61 0.04
CA ALA A 80 -19.02 -3.85 1.08
C ALA A 80 -18.12 -4.76 1.93
N PHE A 81 -18.56 -5.95 2.33
CA PHE A 81 -17.72 -6.90 3.07
C PHE A 81 -16.47 -7.33 2.29
N VAL A 82 -16.63 -7.65 1.00
CA VAL A 82 -15.49 -8.01 0.14
C VAL A 82 -14.52 -6.83 0.01
N THR A 83 -15.05 -5.62 -0.23
CA THR A 83 -14.25 -4.40 -0.33
C THR A 83 -13.48 -4.10 0.96
N LEU A 84 -14.12 -4.31 2.12
CA LEU A 84 -13.49 -4.15 3.43
C LEU A 84 -12.29 -5.10 3.58
N GLY A 85 -12.46 -6.37 3.21
CA GLY A 85 -11.38 -7.36 3.25
C GLY A 85 -10.19 -6.95 2.37
N PHE A 86 -10.45 -6.52 1.13
CA PHE A 86 -9.41 -5.99 0.26
C PHE A 86 -8.72 -4.75 0.84
N GLY A 87 -9.49 -3.80 1.39
CA GLY A 87 -8.94 -2.58 1.98
C GLY A 87 -8.02 -2.86 3.17
N ILE A 88 -8.45 -3.74 4.09
CA ILE A 88 -7.62 -4.16 5.23
C ILE A 88 -6.37 -4.89 4.75
N PHE A 89 -6.52 -5.80 3.79
CA PHE A 89 -5.38 -6.57 3.30
C PHE A 89 -4.35 -5.69 2.57
N GLU A 90 -4.79 -4.66 1.84
CA GLU A 90 -3.91 -3.67 1.23
C GLU A 90 -3.13 -2.87 2.28
N ILE A 91 -3.78 -2.48 3.38
CA ILE A 91 -3.12 -1.82 4.52
C ILE A 91 -2.04 -2.74 5.12
N LEU A 92 -2.32 -4.03 5.28
CA LEU A 92 -1.32 -5.00 5.75
C LEU A 92 -0.15 -5.14 4.77
N CYS A 93 -0.42 -5.13 3.46
CA CYS A 93 0.62 -5.15 2.42
C CYS A 93 1.47 -3.87 2.45
N ALA A 94 0.86 -2.70 2.70
CA ALA A 94 1.57 -1.45 2.91
C ALA A 94 2.51 -1.53 4.11
N PHE A 95 2.05 -2.05 5.26
CA PHE A 95 2.91 -2.28 6.42
C PHE A 95 4.08 -3.22 6.12
N GLY A 96 3.82 -4.33 5.41
CA GLY A 96 4.87 -5.23 4.96
C GLY A 96 5.88 -4.56 4.03
N THR A 97 5.41 -3.71 3.12
CA THR A 97 6.24 -2.95 2.18
C THR A 97 7.14 -1.94 2.91
N ILE A 98 6.62 -1.21 3.91
CA ILE A 98 7.42 -0.29 4.76
C ILE A 98 8.52 -1.04 5.50
N ARG A 99 8.22 -2.25 5.99
CA ARG A 99 9.18 -3.11 6.68
C ARG A 99 10.13 -3.86 5.75
N LEU A 100 10.14 -3.53 4.45
CA LEU A 100 10.96 -4.19 3.42
C LEU A 100 10.74 -5.71 3.33
N ASN A 101 9.52 -6.18 3.66
CA ASN A 101 9.16 -7.60 3.60
C ASN A 101 8.76 -7.99 2.18
N TYR A 102 9.43 -9.00 1.62
CA TYR A 102 9.16 -9.55 0.28
C TYR A 102 7.71 -9.96 0.07
N LEU A 103 7.10 -10.65 1.05
CA LEU A 103 5.72 -11.12 0.94
C LEU A 103 4.75 -9.95 0.90
N GLY A 104 4.97 -8.92 1.73
CA GLY A 104 4.14 -7.71 1.76
C GLY A 104 4.22 -6.92 0.44
N TRP A 105 5.42 -6.76 -0.09
CA TRP A 105 5.64 -6.13 -1.41
C TRP A 105 4.98 -6.91 -2.55
N ARG A 106 5.19 -8.23 -2.59
CA ARG A 106 4.65 -9.09 -3.65
C ARG A 106 3.13 -9.21 -3.58
N ALA A 107 2.57 -9.38 -2.38
CA ALA A 107 1.13 -9.40 -2.18
C ALA A 107 0.52 -8.03 -2.55
N GLY A 108 1.17 -6.93 -2.16
CA GLY A 108 0.76 -5.57 -2.52
C GLY A 108 0.51 -5.40 -4.02
N PHE A 109 1.41 -5.88 -4.87
CA PHE A 109 1.21 -5.88 -6.33
C PHE A 109 -0.14 -6.45 -6.77
N PHE A 110 -0.52 -7.63 -6.25
CA PHE A 110 -1.75 -8.30 -6.64
C PHE A 110 -2.99 -7.69 -5.98
N VAL A 111 -2.88 -7.28 -4.72
CA VAL A 111 -3.99 -6.71 -3.96
C VAL A 111 -4.37 -5.34 -4.50
N THR A 112 -3.40 -4.48 -4.85
CA THR A 112 -3.67 -3.18 -5.49
C THR A 112 -4.44 -3.36 -6.81
N VAL A 113 -4.11 -4.38 -7.62
CA VAL A 113 -4.84 -4.70 -8.86
C VAL A 113 -6.24 -5.23 -8.55
N GLY A 114 -6.36 -6.15 -7.58
CA GLY A 114 -7.64 -6.66 -7.12
C GLY A 114 -8.57 -5.55 -6.63
N MET A 115 -8.04 -4.58 -5.90
CA MET A 115 -8.76 -3.39 -5.46
C MET A 115 -9.23 -2.52 -6.63
N MET A 116 -8.38 -2.31 -7.64
CA MET A 116 -8.75 -1.58 -8.85
C MET A 116 -9.94 -2.25 -9.54
N LEU A 117 -9.88 -3.57 -9.76
CA LEU A 117 -10.97 -4.34 -10.37
C LEU A 117 -12.24 -4.29 -9.51
N ASN A 118 -12.08 -4.47 -8.20
CA ASN A 118 -13.18 -4.38 -7.25
C ASN A 118 -13.82 -2.99 -7.25
N SER A 119 -13.06 -1.91 -7.52
CA SER A 119 -13.62 -0.57 -7.62
C SER A 119 -14.68 -0.41 -8.72
N PHE A 120 -14.52 -1.11 -9.85
CA PHE A 120 -15.51 -1.14 -10.93
C PHE A 120 -16.74 -1.94 -10.52
N VAL A 121 -16.56 -3.10 -9.90
CA VAL A 121 -17.66 -3.93 -9.41
C VAL A 121 -18.48 -3.17 -8.39
N THR A 122 -17.83 -2.54 -7.41
CA THR A 122 -18.51 -1.69 -6.42
C THR A 122 -19.22 -0.52 -7.07
N SER A 123 -18.64 0.11 -8.10
CA SER A 123 -19.30 1.22 -8.80
C SER A 123 -20.58 0.77 -9.48
N MET A 124 -20.58 -0.40 -10.12
CA MET A 124 -21.78 -0.98 -10.72
C MET A 124 -22.84 -1.31 -9.67
N VAL A 125 -22.43 -1.79 -8.49
CA VAL A 125 -23.33 -2.20 -7.41
C VAL A 125 -23.93 -1.01 -6.65
N LEU A 126 -23.13 0.03 -6.35
CA LEU A 126 -23.54 1.16 -5.52
C LEU A 126 -24.07 2.35 -6.32
N TYR A 127 -23.52 2.60 -7.50
CA TYR A 127 -23.80 3.82 -8.28
C TYR A 127 -24.48 3.53 -9.62
N ASN A 128 -24.76 2.26 -9.93
CA ASN A 128 -25.32 1.80 -11.21
C ASN A 128 -24.54 2.32 -12.44
N THR A 129 -23.24 2.58 -12.27
CA THR A 129 -22.33 3.03 -13.33
C THR A 129 -21.01 2.27 -13.25
N VAL A 130 -20.40 2.04 -14.40
CA VAL A 130 -19.05 1.45 -14.50
C VAL A 130 -18.01 2.45 -14.00
N ILE A 131 -18.21 3.73 -14.31
CA ILE A 131 -17.26 4.81 -14.04
C ILE A 131 -17.85 5.71 -12.98
N SER A 132 -17.24 5.67 -11.80
CA SER A 132 -17.44 6.61 -10.69
C SER A 132 -16.12 7.33 -10.37
N LEU A 133 -16.18 8.35 -9.52
CA LEU A 133 -14.97 9.00 -9.01
C LEU A 133 -14.02 7.98 -8.37
N ARG A 134 -14.56 6.99 -7.65
CA ARG A 134 -13.80 5.91 -7.02
C ARG A 134 -13.03 5.08 -8.05
N SER A 135 -13.69 4.60 -9.11
CA SER A 135 -13.00 3.81 -10.14
C SER A 135 -12.01 4.65 -10.94
N ALA A 136 -12.29 5.94 -11.16
CA ALA A 136 -11.36 6.86 -11.82
C ALA A 136 -10.07 7.04 -10.98
N VAL A 137 -10.23 7.27 -9.67
CA VAL A 137 -9.10 7.37 -8.73
C VAL A 137 -8.30 6.07 -8.69
N ALA A 138 -8.96 4.91 -8.64
CA ALA A 138 -8.30 3.61 -8.66
C ALA A 138 -7.47 3.40 -9.93
N VAL A 139 -8.01 3.73 -11.11
CA VAL A 139 -7.30 3.60 -12.40
C VAL A 139 -6.06 4.49 -12.48
N VAL A 140 -6.03 5.63 -11.80
CA VAL A 140 -4.87 6.52 -11.76
C VAL A 140 -3.87 6.09 -10.68
N LEU A 141 -4.34 5.76 -9.48
CA LEU A 141 -3.48 5.40 -8.35
C LEU A 141 -2.81 4.04 -8.53
N THR A 142 -3.51 3.05 -9.07
CA THR A 142 -2.97 1.69 -9.22
C THR A 142 -1.68 1.69 -10.06
N PRO A 143 -1.63 2.21 -11.30
CA PRO A 143 -0.39 2.26 -12.08
C PRO A 143 0.75 2.99 -11.37
N LEU A 144 0.44 4.07 -10.65
CA LEU A 144 1.44 4.83 -9.89
C LEU A 144 2.03 3.97 -8.75
N ILE A 145 1.18 3.30 -7.97
CA ILE A 145 1.60 2.38 -6.91
C ILE A 145 2.48 1.27 -7.50
N LEU A 146 2.01 0.61 -8.56
CA LEU A 146 2.73 -0.50 -9.20
C LEU A 146 4.10 -0.06 -9.75
N LEU A 147 4.18 1.15 -10.31
CA LEU A 147 5.44 1.72 -10.81
C LEU A 147 6.43 1.97 -9.68
N LEU A 148 5.96 2.51 -8.55
CA LEU A 148 6.80 2.75 -7.37
C LEU A 148 7.29 1.44 -6.75
N LEU A 149 6.39 0.47 -6.57
CA LEU A 149 6.73 -0.88 -6.08
C LEU A 149 7.73 -1.57 -7.02
N TYR A 150 7.56 -1.43 -8.33
CA TYR A 150 8.45 -2.02 -9.33
C TYR A 150 9.84 -1.40 -9.27
N LYS A 151 9.93 -0.07 -9.19
CA LYS A 151 11.20 0.64 -9.03
C LYS A 151 11.92 0.24 -7.74
N ALA A 152 11.17 0.01 -6.66
CA ALA A 152 11.71 -0.39 -5.37
C ALA A 152 12.06 -1.89 -5.25
N ARG A 153 11.81 -2.73 -6.28
CA ARG A 153 11.97 -4.20 -6.23
C ARG A 153 13.31 -4.69 -5.67
N ALA A 154 14.39 -3.94 -5.91
CA ALA A 154 15.74 -4.31 -5.48
C ALA A 154 15.90 -4.33 -3.96
N LEU A 155 14.97 -3.72 -3.21
CA LEU A 155 14.94 -3.73 -1.74
C LEU A 155 14.26 -4.95 -1.15
N PHE A 156 13.63 -5.79 -1.97
CA PHE A 156 12.82 -6.92 -1.53
C PHE A 156 13.41 -8.24 -2.07
N PRO A 157 14.52 -8.73 -1.50
CA PRO A 157 15.06 -10.03 -1.89
C PRO A 157 14.08 -11.15 -1.51
N PRO A 158 13.87 -12.15 -2.38
CA PRO A 158 13.11 -13.34 -2.00
C PRO A 158 13.80 -14.03 -0.81
N PRO A 159 13.04 -14.67 0.10
CA PRO A 159 13.64 -15.46 1.17
C PRO A 159 14.51 -16.57 0.55
N GLU A 160 15.72 -16.74 1.08
CA GLU A 160 16.57 -17.86 0.70
C GLU A 160 15.82 -19.16 1.01
N THR A 161 15.68 -20.02 0.01
CA THR A 161 15.00 -21.31 0.16
C THR A 161 15.83 -22.19 1.07
N THR A 162 15.49 -22.25 2.35
CA THR A 162 15.97 -23.28 3.30
C THR A 162 15.28 -24.61 3.04
#